data_AF-A0A1H6EAU8-F1
#
_entry.id   AF-A0A1H6EAU8-F1
#
_cell.length_a   1.000
_cell.length_b   1.000
_cell.length_c   1.000
_cell.angle_alpha   90.00
_cell.angle_beta   90.00
_cell.angle_gamma   90.00
#
_symmetry.space_group_name_H-M   'P 1'
#
loop_
_entity.id
_entity.type
_entity.pdbx_description
1 polymer ?
#
loop_
_entity_poly.entity_id
_entity_poly.type
_entity_poly.pdbx_seq_one_letter_code
_entity_poly.pdbx_strand_id
1 'polypeptide(L)'
;MSVFTTWYRALRRAEDPEVPFAAKEAAYRAAAVPVDSAGMPGLGEGLPPLALQALRVRHDRAPEPEDPDRLGPYRPWALPVLLAAGRRDEAAEALRAVPDPPHDLLAEALWALLARATLSLGDPLVLRRAHAALFPAAGEQAGAASGLISLGPVSAILAEITAVPDL
;
A
#
# COMPACT_ATOMS: atom_id res chain seq x y z
N MET A 1 -21.45 -12.43 11.00
CA MET A 1 -20.59 -11.38 10.41
C MET A 1 -19.47 -12.07 9.65
N SER A 2 -19.12 -11.60 8.46
CA SER A 2 -17.93 -12.09 7.75
C SER A 2 -17.05 -10.88 7.41
N VAL A 3 -16.06 -10.66 8.28
CA VAL A 3 -15.07 -9.58 8.15
C VAL A 3 -14.37 -9.68 6.78
N PHE A 4 -13.89 -10.87 6.42
CA PHE A 4 -13.23 -11.11 5.12
C PHE A 4 -14.11 -10.78 3.91
N THR A 5 -15.40 -11.12 3.92
CA THR A 5 -16.27 -10.75 2.78
C THR A 5 -16.53 -9.25 2.70
N THR A 6 -16.51 -8.55 3.84
CA THR A 6 -16.66 -7.08 3.85
C THR A 6 -15.41 -6.42 3.28
N TRP A 7 -14.23 -6.86 3.70
CA TRP A 7 -12.95 -6.42 3.15
C TRP A 7 -12.79 -6.75 1.67
N TYR A 8 -13.15 -7.96 1.27
CA TYR A 8 -13.13 -8.35 -0.14
C TYR A 8 -14.06 -7.48 -0.98
N ARG A 9 -15.26 -7.13 -0.48
CA ARG A 9 -16.14 -6.18 -1.17
C ARG A 9 -15.54 -4.78 -1.27
N ALA A 10 -14.82 -4.32 -0.25
CA ALA A 10 -14.10 -3.05 -0.29
C ALA A 10 -12.98 -3.07 -1.34
N LEU A 11 -12.18 -4.14 -1.38
CA LEU A 11 -11.17 -4.38 -2.42
C LEU A 11 -11.80 -4.37 -3.81
N ARG A 12 -12.90 -5.10 -4.03
CA ARG A 12 -13.58 -5.14 -5.34
C ARG A 12 -14.06 -3.76 -5.78
N ARG A 13 -14.49 -2.90 -4.85
CA ARG A 13 -14.81 -1.50 -5.15
C ARG A 13 -13.59 -0.65 -5.44
N ALA A 14 -12.47 -0.89 -4.74
CA ALA A 14 -11.22 -0.18 -5.01
C ALA A 14 -10.71 -0.47 -6.44
N GLU A 15 -10.87 -1.70 -6.90
CA GLU A 15 -10.52 -2.17 -8.26
C GLU A 15 -11.45 -1.65 -9.36
N ASP A 16 -12.67 -1.25 -9.04
CA ASP A 16 -13.64 -0.80 -10.02
C ASP A 16 -13.30 0.63 -10.51
N PRO A 17 -12.99 0.84 -11.80
CA PRO A 17 -12.68 2.17 -12.32
C PRO A 17 -13.88 3.13 -12.31
N GLU A 18 -15.11 2.62 -12.32
CA GLU A 18 -16.33 3.42 -12.36
C GLU A 18 -16.72 3.96 -10.98
N VAL A 19 -16.15 3.42 -9.91
CA VAL A 19 -16.44 3.85 -8.54
C VAL A 19 -15.64 5.13 -8.21
N PRO A 20 -16.29 6.22 -7.77
CA PRO A 20 -15.58 7.43 -7.36
C PRO A 20 -14.65 7.17 -6.16
N PHE A 21 -13.52 7.88 -6.12
CA PHE A 21 -12.52 7.75 -5.04
C PHE A 21 -13.14 7.82 -3.63
N ALA A 22 -14.03 8.79 -3.38
CA ALA A 22 -14.68 8.94 -2.07
C ALA A 22 -15.49 7.70 -1.66
N ALA A 23 -16.10 6.99 -2.62
CA ALA A 23 -16.84 5.76 -2.35
C ALA A 23 -15.90 4.56 -2.11
N LYS A 24 -14.73 4.51 -2.76
CA LYS A 24 -13.68 3.52 -2.48
C LYS A 24 -13.15 3.68 -1.06
N GLU A 25 -12.84 4.91 -0.69
CA GLU A 25 -12.33 5.25 0.63
C GLU A 25 -13.36 4.96 1.73
N ALA A 26 -14.63 5.35 1.52
CA ALA A 26 -15.71 5.02 2.43
C ALA A 26 -15.89 3.50 2.61
N ALA A 27 -15.70 2.71 1.55
CA ALA A 27 -15.79 1.25 1.64
C ALA A 27 -14.69 0.64 2.54
N TYR A 28 -13.45 1.12 2.45
CA TYR A 28 -12.38 0.67 3.35
C TYR A 28 -12.61 1.10 4.80
N ARG A 29 -13.04 2.35 5.03
CA ARG A 29 -13.38 2.82 6.39
C ARG A 29 -14.52 2.01 6.99
N ALA A 30 -15.54 1.69 6.20
CA ALA A 30 -16.64 0.85 6.64
C ALA A 30 -16.23 -0.61 6.90
N ALA A 31 -15.21 -1.14 6.20
CA ALA A 31 -14.68 -2.47 6.44
C ALA A 31 -13.85 -2.57 7.72
N ALA A 32 -13.26 -1.46 8.18
CA ALA A 32 -12.50 -1.37 9.43
C ALA A 32 -13.38 -1.49 10.69
N VAL A 33 -14.57 -0.86 10.70
CA VAL A 33 -15.50 -0.88 11.85
C VAL A 33 -15.90 -2.31 12.32
N PRO A 34 -16.19 -3.26 11.41
CA PRO A 34 -16.38 -4.67 11.75
C PRO A 34 -15.20 -5.35 12.43
N VAL A 35 -13.97 -4.89 12.23
CA VAL A 35 -12.77 -5.53 12.79
C VAL A 35 -12.62 -5.20 14.28
N ASP A 36 -12.86 -3.94 14.65
CA ASP A 36 -12.83 -3.46 16.03
C ASP A 36 -13.86 -4.19 16.91
N SER A 37 -14.96 -4.65 16.31
CA SER A 37 -16.04 -5.38 17.00
C SER A 37 -15.93 -6.91 16.94
N ALA A 38 -15.07 -7.46 16.08
CA ALA A 38 -14.95 -8.91 15.85
C ALA A 38 -13.85 -9.62 16.66
N GLY A 39 -13.08 -8.89 17.49
CA GLY A 39 -12.03 -9.49 18.31
C GLY A 39 -10.86 -10.06 17.49
N MET A 40 -10.55 -9.45 16.35
CA MET A 40 -9.46 -9.86 15.45
C MET A 40 -8.32 -8.83 15.46
N PRO A 41 -7.53 -8.73 16.56
CA PRO A 41 -6.50 -7.69 16.71
C PRO A 41 -5.46 -7.72 15.58
N GLY A 42 -5.07 -8.91 15.10
CA GLY A 42 -4.11 -9.06 14.00
C GLY A 42 -4.60 -8.53 12.64
N LEU A 43 -5.90 -8.25 12.48
CA LEU A 43 -6.46 -7.58 11.30
C LEU A 43 -6.82 -6.11 11.58
N GLY A 44 -7.06 -5.74 12.84
CA GLY A 44 -7.45 -4.38 13.23
C GLY A 44 -6.25 -3.46 13.36
N GLU A 45 -5.11 -3.99 13.80
CA GLU A 45 -3.87 -3.24 13.95
C GLU A 45 -3.14 -3.13 12.60
N GLY A 46 -2.89 -1.91 12.15
CA GLY A 46 -2.08 -1.63 10.95
C GLY A 46 -2.75 -1.83 9.60
N LEU A 47 -3.65 -2.81 9.43
CA LEU A 47 -4.24 -3.07 8.11
C LEU A 47 -5.20 -1.97 7.62
N PRO A 48 -6.17 -1.45 8.42
CA PRO A 48 -6.97 -0.31 8.00
C PRO A 48 -6.17 0.90 7.51
N PRO A 49 -5.18 1.40 8.27
CA PRO A 49 -4.37 2.52 7.82
C PRO A 49 -3.52 2.16 6.58
N LEU A 50 -2.96 0.94 6.51
CA LEU A 50 -2.25 0.47 5.32
C LEU A 50 -3.14 0.44 4.06
N ALA A 51 -4.37 -0.04 4.17
CA ALA A 51 -5.32 -0.13 3.06
C ALA A 51 -5.73 1.24 2.53
N LEU A 52 -5.98 2.20 3.43
CA LEU A 52 -6.27 3.58 3.07
C LEU A 52 -5.07 4.24 2.40
N GLN A 53 -3.88 4.05 2.95
CA GLN A 53 -2.66 4.59 2.38
C GLN A 53 -2.38 4.03 0.98
N ALA A 54 -2.52 2.71 0.80
CA ALA A 54 -2.42 2.04 -0.50
C ALA A 54 -3.40 2.64 -1.53
N LEU A 55 -4.68 2.79 -1.15
CA LEU A 55 -5.70 3.38 -2.02
C LEU A 55 -5.33 4.83 -2.42
N ARG A 56 -4.86 5.63 -1.47
CA ARG A 56 -4.53 7.04 -1.71
C ARG A 56 -3.32 7.19 -2.61
N VAL A 57 -2.27 6.42 -2.37
CA VAL A 57 -1.05 6.38 -3.20
C VAL A 57 -1.35 5.98 -4.64
N ARG A 58 -2.20 4.97 -4.84
CA ARG A 58 -2.65 4.55 -6.17
C ARG A 58 -3.37 5.68 -6.93
N HIS A 59 -4.08 6.54 -6.22
CA HIS A 59 -4.90 7.61 -6.81
C HIS A 59 -4.23 8.99 -6.72
N ASP A 60 -2.91 9.05 -6.53
CA ASP A 60 -2.11 10.27 -6.41
C ASP A 60 -2.68 11.27 -5.39
N ARG A 61 -3.29 10.74 -4.33
CA ARG A 61 -3.76 11.53 -3.19
C ARG A 61 -2.67 11.60 -2.14
N ALA A 62 -2.53 12.77 -1.53
CA ALA A 62 -1.67 12.92 -0.37
C ALA A 62 -2.05 11.85 0.68
N PRO A 63 -1.08 11.13 1.25
CA PRO A 63 -1.37 10.25 2.38
C PRO A 63 -2.05 11.07 3.49
N GLU A 64 -3.00 10.46 4.20
CA GLU A 64 -3.55 11.15 5.36
C GLU A 64 -2.53 11.15 6.49
N PRO A 65 -2.43 12.25 7.26
CA PRO A 65 -1.69 12.22 8.49
C PRO A 65 -2.42 11.27 9.43
N GLU A 66 -1.90 10.06 9.53
CA GLU A 66 -2.26 9.13 10.58
C GLU A 66 -1.18 9.21 11.65
N ASP A 67 -1.62 9.09 12.90
CA ASP A 67 -0.75 8.69 13.99
C ASP A 67 0.08 7.47 13.50
N PRO A 68 1.41 7.60 13.32
CA PRO A 68 2.24 6.53 12.78
C PRO A 68 2.19 5.24 13.61
N ASP A 69 1.74 5.33 14.86
CA ASP A 69 1.60 4.17 15.75
C ASP A 69 0.42 3.28 15.30
N ARG A 70 -0.56 3.83 14.58
CA ARG A 70 -1.68 3.06 14.01
C ARG A 70 -1.26 2.13 12.88
N LEU A 71 -0.13 2.41 12.22
CA LEU A 71 0.43 1.53 11.17
C LEU A 71 0.86 0.16 11.71
N GLY A 72 1.03 0.04 13.04
CA GLY A 72 1.33 -1.21 13.72
C GLY A 72 2.51 -1.95 13.06
N PRO A 73 2.36 -3.23 12.70
CA PRO A 73 3.45 -4.02 12.12
C PRO A 73 3.90 -3.52 10.73
N TYR A 74 3.06 -2.78 10.01
CA TYR A 74 3.37 -2.29 8.66
C TYR A 74 4.11 -0.95 8.65
N ARG A 75 4.36 -0.38 9.83
CA ARG A 75 5.03 0.92 10.00
C ARG A 75 6.32 1.05 9.19
N PRO A 76 7.24 0.06 9.12
CA PRO A 76 8.48 0.22 8.37
C PRO A 76 8.28 0.56 6.90
N TRP A 77 7.27 -0.01 6.24
CA TRP A 77 7.00 0.19 4.81
C TRP A 77 6.07 1.37 4.52
N ALA A 78 5.16 1.67 5.46
CA ALA A 78 4.19 2.74 5.29
C ALA A 78 4.72 4.11 5.72
N LEU A 79 5.60 4.18 6.71
CA LEU A 79 6.13 5.44 7.23
C LEU A 79 6.89 6.29 6.18
N PRO A 80 7.76 5.75 5.31
CA PRO A 80 8.45 6.54 4.29
C PRO A 80 7.49 7.29 3.36
N VAL A 81 6.37 6.66 3.02
CA VAL A 81 5.34 7.25 2.16
C VAL A 81 4.61 8.39 2.88
N LEU A 82 4.26 8.21 4.17
CA LEU A 82 3.63 9.27 4.97
C LEU A 82 4.56 10.48 5.07
N LEU A 83 5.85 10.25 5.33
CA LEU A 83 6.86 11.30 5.45
C LEU A 83 7.14 12.01 4.12
N ALA A 84 6.99 11.33 2.98
CA ALA A 84 7.21 11.94 1.67
C ALA A 84 6.32 13.17 1.43
N ALA A 85 5.17 13.27 2.12
CA ALA A 85 4.30 14.43 2.14
C ALA A 85 4.84 15.58 3.03
N GLY A 86 6.01 16.11 2.68
CA GLY A 86 6.56 17.33 3.27
C GLY A 86 7.77 17.15 4.20
N ARG A 87 8.19 15.91 4.47
CA ARG A 87 9.38 15.57 5.29
C ARG A 87 10.34 14.69 4.48
N ARG A 88 10.76 15.19 3.33
CA ARG A 88 11.51 14.44 2.30
C ARG A 88 12.78 13.77 2.82
N ASP A 89 13.59 14.48 3.59
CA ASP A 89 14.87 13.94 4.08
C ASP A 89 14.66 12.78 5.06
N GLU A 90 13.66 12.92 5.95
CA GLU A 90 13.27 11.87 6.89
C GLU A 90 12.63 10.67 6.17
N ALA A 91 11.86 10.93 5.11
CA ALA A 91 11.32 9.89 4.25
C ALA A 91 12.43 9.09 3.56
N ALA A 92 13.46 9.77 3.05
CA ALA A 92 14.62 9.13 2.41
C ALA A 92 15.44 8.30 3.42
N GLU A 93 15.61 8.78 4.64
CA GLU A 93 16.27 8.02 5.71
C GLU A 93 15.47 6.77 6.10
N ALA A 94 14.16 6.92 6.31
CA ALA A 94 13.28 5.80 6.62
C ALA A 94 13.26 4.77 5.47
N LEU A 95 13.32 5.23 4.23
CA LEU A 95 13.38 4.37 3.05
C LEU A 95 14.68 3.57 2.98
N ARG A 96 15.85 4.17 3.29
CA ARG A 96 17.14 3.46 3.33
C ARG A 96 17.18 2.39 4.43
N ALA A 97 16.49 2.63 5.54
CA ALA A 97 16.44 1.72 6.68
C ALA A 97 15.38 0.60 6.52
N VAL A 98 14.59 0.60 5.44
CA VAL A 98 13.46 -0.32 5.30
C VAL A 98 13.92 -1.78 5.09
N PRO A 99 13.41 -2.74 5.88
CA PRO A 99 13.67 -4.15 5.61
C PRO A 99 12.95 -4.60 4.33
N ASP A 100 13.40 -5.71 3.75
CA ASP A 100 12.60 -6.41 2.74
C ASP A 100 11.21 -6.78 3.33
N PRO A 101 10.11 -6.51 2.61
CA PRO A 101 8.79 -7.04 2.92
C PRO A 101 8.83 -8.56 3.18
N PRO A 102 7.99 -9.06 4.12
CA PRO A 102 7.85 -10.49 4.34
C PRO A 102 7.34 -11.20 3.08
N HIS A 103 7.67 -12.48 2.93
CA HIS A 103 7.19 -13.32 1.83
C HIS A 103 5.77 -13.87 2.11
N ASP A 104 4.80 -12.96 2.28
CA ASP A 104 3.39 -13.29 2.54
C ASP A 104 2.44 -12.66 1.50
N LEU A 105 1.13 -12.78 1.72
CA LEU A 105 0.10 -12.27 0.80
C LEU A 105 0.07 -10.74 0.66
N LEU A 106 0.81 -10.00 1.50
CA LEU A 106 0.94 -8.55 1.44
C LEU A 106 2.29 -8.09 0.87
N ALA A 107 3.21 -9.01 0.60
CA ALA A 107 4.54 -8.71 0.05
C ALA A 107 4.47 -7.74 -1.14
N GLU A 108 3.63 -8.05 -2.11
CA GLU A 108 3.44 -7.24 -3.32
C GLU A 108 2.88 -5.85 -3.01
N ALA A 109 1.92 -5.74 -2.08
CA ALA A 109 1.38 -4.44 -1.68
C ALA A 109 2.47 -3.57 -1.04
N LEU A 110 3.29 -4.15 -0.17
CA LEU A 110 4.37 -3.44 0.50
C LEU A 110 5.46 -3.03 -0.49
N TRP A 111 5.84 -3.90 -1.43
CA TRP A 111 6.78 -3.56 -2.50
C TRP A 111 6.24 -2.48 -3.44
N ALA A 112 4.96 -2.55 -3.82
CA ALA A 112 4.30 -1.53 -4.62
C ALA A 112 4.26 -0.17 -3.90
N LEU A 113 3.98 -0.18 -2.60
CA LEU A 113 3.95 1.01 -1.77
C LEU A 113 5.34 1.68 -1.70
N LEU A 114 6.38 0.87 -1.49
CA LEU A 114 7.77 1.35 -1.52
C LEU A 114 8.16 1.88 -2.90
N ALA A 115 7.81 1.21 -3.99
CA ALA A 115 8.09 1.68 -5.34
C ALA A 115 7.50 3.08 -5.57
N ARG A 116 6.21 3.25 -5.25
CA ARG A 116 5.50 4.54 -5.41
C ARG A 116 6.08 5.65 -4.55
N ALA A 117 6.46 5.35 -3.31
CA ALA A 117 7.18 6.32 -2.46
C ALA A 117 8.53 6.70 -3.08
N THR A 118 9.26 5.70 -3.57
CA THR A 118 10.61 5.89 -4.08
C THR A 118 10.65 6.65 -5.40
N LEU A 119 9.66 6.47 -6.28
CA LEU A 119 9.50 7.28 -7.49
C LEU A 119 9.44 8.78 -7.19
N SER A 120 8.88 9.17 -6.03
CA SER A 120 8.88 10.57 -5.59
C SER A 120 10.20 11.01 -4.94
N LEU A 121 10.95 10.10 -4.32
CA LEU A 121 12.14 10.38 -3.50
C LEU A 121 13.48 10.25 -4.27
N GLY A 122 13.53 9.42 -5.31
CA GLY A 122 14.69 9.26 -6.19
C GLY A 122 15.76 8.30 -5.66
N ASP A 123 15.41 7.24 -4.92
CA ASP A 123 16.37 6.21 -4.48
C ASP A 123 16.40 5.02 -5.48
N PRO A 124 17.44 4.88 -6.31
CA PRO A 124 17.47 3.83 -7.33
C PRO A 124 17.60 2.42 -6.74
N LEU A 125 18.16 2.26 -5.53
CA LEU A 125 18.38 0.93 -4.95
C LEU A 125 17.05 0.27 -4.56
N VAL A 126 16.16 1.03 -3.92
CA VAL A 126 14.85 0.51 -3.53
C VAL A 126 13.97 0.25 -4.75
N LEU A 127 14.05 1.08 -5.79
CA LEU A 127 13.31 0.80 -7.04
C LEU A 127 13.80 -0.48 -7.73
N ARG A 128 15.10 -0.74 -7.80
CA ARG A 128 15.65 -2.00 -8.35
C ARG A 128 15.15 -3.22 -7.59
N ARG A 129 15.16 -3.17 -6.25
CA ARG A 129 14.64 -4.24 -5.37
C ARG A 129 13.14 -4.45 -5.60
N ALA A 130 12.35 -3.37 -5.60
CA ALA A 130 10.92 -3.43 -5.81
C ALA A 130 10.58 -3.97 -7.22
N HIS A 131 11.31 -3.55 -8.25
CA HIS A 131 11.15 -4.09 -9.60
C HIS A 131 11.38 -5.60 -9.62
N ALA A 132 12.51 -6.07 -9.06
CA ALA A 132 12.84 -7.51 -9.02
C ALA A 132 11.78 -8.33 -8.27
N ALA A 133 11.24 -7.80 -7.16
CA ALA A 133 10.22 -8.48 -6.37
C ALA A 133 8.84 -8.50 -7.03
N LEU A 134 8.48 -7.43 -7.76
CA LEU A 134 7.17 -7.28 -8.41
C LEU A 134 7.11 -7.93 -9.78
N PHE A 135 8.24 -8.07 -10.47
CA PHE A 135 8.30 -8.61 -11.84
C PHE A 135 7.58 -9.97 -12.03
N PRO A 136 7.71 -10.96 -11.10
CA PRO A 136 6.98 -12.22 -11.23
C PRO A 136 5.45 -12.07 -11.23
N ALA A 137 4.94 -11.03 -10.56
CA ALA A 137 3.51 -10.73 -10.42
C ALA A 137 3.01 -9.71 -11.46
N ALA A 138 3.72 -9.50 -12.58
CA ALA A 138 3.36 -8.47 -13.57
C ALA A 138 1.92 -8.58 -14.13
N GLY A 139 1.35 -9.79 -14.14
CA GLY A 139 -0.04 -10.04 -14.55
C GLY A 139 -1.09 -9.82 -13.46
N GLU A 140 -0.69 -9.43 -12.24
CA GLU A 140 -1.53 -9.40 -11.05
C GLU A 140 -1.86 -7.98 -10.59
N GLN A 141 -2.71 -7.90 -9.56
CA GLN A 141 -2.99 -6.65 -8.84
C GLN A 141 -2.23 -6.68 -7.52
N ALA A 142 -1.37 -5.68 -7.28
CA ALA A 142 -0.44 -5.67 -6.16
C ALA A 142 -1.17 -5.81 -4.80
N GLY A 143 -0.99 -6.96 -4.15
CA GLY A 143 -1.57 -7.29 -2.85
C GLY A 143 -2.99 -7.85 -2.89
N ALA A 144 -3.62 -7.97 -4.07
CA ALA A 144 -5.00 -8.46 -4.16
C ALA A 144 -5.14 -9.93 -3.75
N ALA A 145 -4.05 -10.70 -3.78
CA ALA A 145 -3.98 -12.06 -3.24
C ALA A 145 -4.35 -12.13 -1.74
N SER A 146 -4.17 -11.04 -0.98
CA SER A 146 -4.65 -10.94 0.40
C SER A 146 -6.17 -10.96 0.51
N GLY A 147 -6.89 -10.53 -0.54
CA GLY A 147 -8.32 -10.25 -0.51
C GLY A 147 -8.70 -8.98 0.27
N LEU A 148 -7.71 -8.18 0.68
CA LEU A 148 -7.89 -7.05 1.60
C LEU A 148 -7.45 -5.72 0.97
N ILE A 149 -6.31 -5.70 0.29
CA ILE A 149 -5.68 -4.48 -0.25
C ILE A 149 -5.44 -4.63 -1.75
N SER A 150 -5.47 -3.52 -2.48
CA SER A 150 -4.91 -3.46 -3.82
C SER A 150 -4.30 -2.10 -4.12
N LEU A 151 -3.05 -2.09 -4.59
CA LEU A 151 -2.42 -0.91 -5.19
C LEU A 151 -2.63 -0.84 -6.72
N GLY A 152 -3.46 -1.72 -7.28
CA GLY A 152 -3.73 -1.78 -8.71
C GLY A 152 -2.72 -2.63 -9.49
N PRO A 153 -2.69 -2.49 -10.83
CA PRO A 153 -1.93 -3.41 -11.68
C PRO A 153 -0.44 -3.32 -11.42
N VAL A 154 0.20 -4.47 -11.16
CA VAL A 154 1.66 -4.54 -10.99
C VAL A 154 2.37 -4.06 -12.26
N SER A 155 1.84 -4.39 -13.44
CA SER A 155 2.35 -3.93 -14.73
C SER A 155 2.42 -2.40 -14.86
N ALA A 156 1.47 -1.66 -14.30
CA ALA A 156 1.49 -0.20 -14.33
C ALA A 156 2.63 0.36 -13.46
N ILE A 157 2.83 -0.22 -12.28
CA ILE A 157 3.93 0.15 -11.37
C ILE A 157 5.27 -0.18 -12.02
N LEU A 158 5.43 -1.36 -12.62
CA LEU A 158 6.67 -1.75 -13.32
C LEU A 158 6.99 -0.82 -14.50
N ALA A 159 5.97 -0.37 -15.24
CA ALA A 159 6.15 0.59 -16.33
C ALA A 159 6.68 1.94 -15.82
N GLU A 160 6.15 2.43 -14.69
CA GLU A 160 6.64 3.65 -14.05
C GLU A 160 8.09 3.52 -13.56
N ILE A 161 8.44 2.39 -12.94
CA ILE A 161 9.82 2.13 -12.51
C ILE A 161 10.75 2.12 -13.71
N THR A 162 10.38 1.42 -14.79
CA THR A 162 11.21 1.29 -16.00
C THR A 162 11.39 2.61 -16.74
N ALA A 163 10.48 3.56 -16.56
CA ALA A 163 10.58 4.89 -17.16
C ALA A 163 11.62 5.79 -16.45
N VAL A 164 12.09 5.43 -15.26
CA VAL A 164 13.17 6.15 -14.56
C VAL A 164 14.50 5.84 -15.25
N PRO A 165 15.21 6.86 -15.77
CA PRO A 165 16.53 6.66 -16.38
C PRO A 165 17.54 6.10 -15.36
N ASP A 166 18.48 5.28 -15.85
CA ASP A 166 19.61 4.74 -15.07
C ASP A 166 19.25 3.77 -13.92
N LEU A 167 18.10 3.10 -14.03
CA LEU A 167 17.70 2.00 -13.13
C LEU A 167 18.42 0.67 -13.36
#